data_AF-A0A817KKE5-F1
#
_entry.id   AF-A0A817KKE5-F1
#
_cell.length_a   1.000
_cell.length_b   1.000
_cell.length_c   1.000
_cell.angle_alpha   90.00
_cell.angle_beta   90.00
_cell.angle_gamma   90.00
#
_symmetry.space_group_name_H-M   'P 1'
#
loop_
_entity.id
_entity.type
_entity.pdbx_description
1 polymer ?
#
loop_
_entity_poly.entity_id
_entity_poly.type
_entity_poly.pdbx_seq_one_letter_code
_entity_poly.pdbx_strand_id
1 'polypeptide(L)'
;MRRSGAGRSGGGGGIGLASGFYQSIVLCERSLTLNINKSFVSFYQNCNLVQFLSCYMGHDIQKNGIQLKDQALLVRKILKFLWFIMLCDEDACQYRLISFGRPANQHKYIINGNEQIIAVDYFNDKWKFPLRYPHLPVVELYHSNDNNRLYALPMELVAVDKGKPNLQTITTEQRTEATRKTLVHPDKCYRMIQRTH
;
A
#
# COMPACT_ATOMS: atom_id res chain seq x y z
N MET A 1 17.48 8.54 3.18
CA MET A 1 16.15 9.14 2.98
C MET A 1 15.43 9.18 4.33
N ARG A 2 15.18 10.36 4.91
CA ARG A 2 14.48 10.47 6.20
C ARG A 2 12.98 10.32 5.95
N ARG A 3 12.39 9.24 6.46
CA ARG A 3 10.95 8.99 6.43
C ARG A 3 10.37 9.53 7.73
N SER A 4 9.70 10.67 7.69
CA SER A 4 8.92 11.14 8.83
C SER A 4 7.59 10.40 8.85
N GLY A 5 7.54 9.30 9.61
CA GLY A 5 6.29 8.71 10.09
C GLY A 5 5.96 9.28 11.46
N ALA A 6 5.67 10.58 11.55
CA ALA A 6 5.05 11.13 12.75
C ALA A 6 3.55 10.82 12.66
N GLY A 7 3.03 10.15 13.68
CA GLY A 7 1.70 9.55 13.70
C GLY A 7 0.56 10.52 13.40
N ARG A 8 -0.59 9.93 13.05
CA ARG A 8 -1.94 10.51 13.15
C ARG A 8 -1.99 12.03 12.91
N SER A 9 -1.61 12.47 11.72
CA SER A 9 -2.04 13.75 11.14
C SER A 9 -1.84 13.66 9.63
N GLY A 10 -2.79 13.91 8.76
CA GLY A 10 -4.20 14.21 8.89
C GLY A 10 -4.65 14.39 7.45
N GLY A 11 -4.73 13.28 6.72
CA GLY A 11 -5.12 13.22 5.32
C GLY A 11 -5.50 11.77 5.01
N GLY A 12 -6.80 11.51 4.92
CA GLY A 12 -7.36 10.16 4.77
C GLY A 12 -6.71 9.39 3.60
N GLY A 13 -6.55 8.07 3.77
CA GLY A 13 -6.14 7.14 2.70
C GLY A 13 -4.79 6.45 2.83
N GLY A 14 -4.08 6.60 3.96
CA GLY A 14 -2.85 5.84 4.21
C GLY A 14 -1.65 6.30 3.37
N ILE A 15 -1.63 7.58 2.97
CA ILE A 15 -0.53 8.19 2.22
C ILE A 15 0.37 8.99 3.17
N GLY A 16 1.67 8.69 3.16
CA GLY A 16 2.71 9.44 3.86
C GLY A 16 3.52 10.31 2.91
N LEU A 17 4.30 11.25 3.46
CA LEU A 17 5.20 12.11 2.70
C LEU A 17 6.65 11.86 3.14
N ALA A 18 7.51 11.50 2.18
CA ALA A 18 8.94 11.30 2.40
C ALA A 18 9.71 12.45 1.78
N SER A 19 10.71 12.97 2.53
CA SER A 19 11.68 13.91 2.01
C SER A 19 12.94 13.19 1.53
N GLY A 20 13.47 13.64 0.40
CA GLY A 20 14.72 13.17 -0.18
C GLY A 20 15.45 14.30 -0.89
N PHE A 21 16.43 13.91 -1.70
CA PHE A 21 17.17 14.82 -2.56
C PHE A 21 17.18 14.27 -3.98
N TYR A 22 16.95 15.15 -4.94
CA TYR A 22 17.32 14.94 -6.32
C TYR A 22 18.81 15.23 -6.47
N GLN A 23 19.52 14.37 -7.19
CA GLN A 23 20.94 14.54 -7.47
C GLN A 23 21.21 14.24 -8.95
N SER A 24 21.99 15.10 -9.61
CA SER A 24 22.49 14.85 -10.96
C SER A 24 23.86 15.50 -11.16
N ILE A 25 24.69 14.88 -11.99
CA ILE A 25 25.99 15.42 -12.39
C ILE A 25 25.81 16.08 -13.75
N VAL A 26 26.24 17.33 -13.86
CA VAL A 26 26.19 18.12 -15.08
C VAL A 26 27.61 18.43 -15.51
N LEU A 27 27.94 18.11 -16.76
CA LEU A 27 29.20 18.54 -17.37
C LEU A 27 29.04 19.99 -17.83
N CYS A 28 29.80 20.88 -17.19
CA CYS A 28 29.91 22.28 -17.59
C CYS A 28 31.23 22.47 -18.36
N GLU A 29 31.35 23.59 -19.08
CA GLU A 29 32.53 23.89 -19.94
C GLU A 29 33.88 23.78 -19.22
N ARG A 30 33.93 23.95 -17.89
CA ARG A 30 35.17 23.98 -17.10
C ARG A 30 35.26 22.90 -16.02
N SER A 31 34.15 22.27 -15.65
CA SER A 31 34.13 21.31 -14.55
C SER A 31 32.86 20.46 -14.54
N LEU A 32 32.92 19.35 -13.82
CA LEU A 32 31.72 18.61 -13.41
C LEU A 32 31.10 19.29 -12.20
N THR A 33 29.79 19.57 -12.28
CA THR A 33 29.01 20.16 -11.19
C THR A 33 27.96 19.17 -10.70
N LEU A 34 27.82 19.04 -9.39
CA LEU A 34 26.76 18.26 -8.76
C LEU A 34 25.56 19.15 -8.48
N ASN A 35 24.45 18.91 -9.17
CA ASN A 35 23.17 19.56 -8.93
C ASN A 35 22.40 18.78 -7.86
N ILE A 36 22.13 19.42 -6.72
CA ILE A 36 21.33 18.86 -5.63
C ILE A 36 20.11 19.74 -5.40
N ASN A 37 18.93 19.12 -5.33
CA ASN A 37 17.71 19.81 -4.94
C ASN A 37 16.91 18.98 -3.93
N LYS A 38 16.20 19.64 -3.02
CA LYS A 38 15.30 18.96 -2.08
C LYS A 38 14.10 18.42 -2.85
N SER A 39 13.76 17.16 -2.64
CA SER A 39 12.61 16.52 -3.26
C SER A 39 11.68 15.93 -2.21
N PHE A 40 10.41 15.80 -2.58
CA PHE A 40 9.40 15.15 -1.75
C PHE A 40 8.60 14.17 -2.59
N VAL A 41 8.29 13.02 -2.00
CA VAL A 41 7.55 11.95 -2.66
C VAL A 41 6.49 11.45 -1.68
N SER A 42 5.25 11.35 -2.15
CA SER A 42 4.20 10.65 -1.41
C SER A 42 4.41 9.14 -1.52
N PHE A 43 4.23 8.40 -0.43
CA PHE A 43 4.37 6.94 -0.38
C PHE A 43 3.17 6.32 0.33
N TYR A 44 2.88 5.06 0.06
CA TYR A 44 1.89 4.32 0.84
C TYR A 44 2.48 3.95 2.20
N GLN A 45 1.79 4.33 3.27
CA GLN A 45 2.01 3.76 4.60
C GLN A 45 1.41 2.35 4.63
N ASN A 46 1.79 1.53 5.62
CA ASN A 46 1.15 0.23 5.87
C ASN A 46 -0.36 0.45 6.05
N CYS A 47 -1.10 0.24 4.97
CA CYS A 47 -2.52 0.56 4.87
C CYS A 47 -3.25 -0.74 4.54
N ASN A 48 -4.29 -1.04 5.31
CA ASN A 48 -5.11 -2.22 5.07
C ASN A 48 -5.71 -2.16 3.66
N LEU A 49 -5.72 -3.29 2.94
CA LEU A 49 -6.19 -3.36 1.56
C LEU A 49 -7.63 -2.84 1.41
N VAL A 50 -8.49 -3.09 2.41
CA VAL A 50 -9.88 -2.61 2.43
C VAL A 50 -9.93 -1.08 2.49
N GLN A 51 -9.12 -0.47 3.36
CA GLN A 51 -9.04 0.99 3.49
C GLN A 51 -8.45 1.63 2.24
N PHE A 52 -7.38 1.03 1.70
CA PHE A 52 -6.74 1.46 0.47
C PHE A 52 -7.71 1.49 -0.71
N LEU A 53 -8.45 0.39 -0.92
CA LEU A 53 -9.43 0.30 -2.00
C LEU A 53 -10.62 1.24 -1.79
N SER A 54 -11.08 1.43 -0.56
CA SER A 54 -12.15 2.40 -0.26
C SER A 54 -11.75 3.82 -0.64
N CYS A 55 -10.52 4.21 -0.31
CA CYS A 55 -9.99 5.52 -0.67
C CYS A 55 -9.76 5.64 -2.18
N TYR A 56 -9.28 4.59 -2.83
CA TYR A 56 -9.08 4.60 -4.28
C TYR A 56 -10.40 4.70 -5.06
N MET A 57 -11.43 3.96 -4.64
CA MET A 57 -12.73 3.95 -5.32
C MET A 57 -13.64 5.11 -4.90
N GLY A 58 -13.25 5.90 -3.90
CA GLY A 58 -13.99 7.06 -3.42
C GLY A 58 -15.30 6.71 -2.68
N HIS A 59 -15.48 5.47 -2.24
CA HIS A 59 -16.65 5.03 -1.47
C HIS A 59 -16.26 3.93 -0.48
N ASP A 60 -17.11 3.72 0.53
CA ASP A 60 -16.85 2.76 1.60
C ASP A 60 -17.17 1.32 1.15
N ILE A 61 -16.14 0.56 0.78
CA ILE A 61 -16.33 -0.83 0.34
C ILE A 61 -16.68 -1.75 1.51
N GLN A 62 -16.45 -1.33 2.77
CA GLN A 62 -16.81 -2.14 3.95
C GLN A 62 -18.31 -2.35 4.08
N LYS A 63 -19.11 -1.46 3.46
CA LYS A 63 -20.57 -1.54 3.43
C LYS A 63 -21.08 -1.98 2.07
N ASN A 64 -20.49 -1.44 1.01
CA ASN A 64 -21.01 -1.56 -0.35
C ASN A 64 -20.42 -2.76 -1.12
N GLY A 65 -19.33 -3.35 -0.62
CA GLY A 65 -18.58 -4.39 -1.31
C GLY A 65 -17.84 -3.89 -2.55
N ILE A 66 -17.34 -4.83 -3.35
CA ILE A 66 -16.66 -4.56 -4.63
C ILE A 66 -17.41 -5.30 -5.74
N GLN A 67 -17.88 -4.56 -6.75
CA GLN A 67 -18.58 -5.16 -7.90
C GLN A 67 -17.65 -6.04 -8.71
N LEU A 68 -18.15 -7.19 -9.18
CA LEU A 68 -17.35 -8.19 -9.90
C LEU A 68 -16.63 -7.63 -11.14
N LYS A 69 -17.29 -6.72 -11.88
CA LYS A 69 -16.70 -6.05 -13.05
C LYS A 69 -15.48 -5.16 -12.71
N ASP A 70 -15.46 -4.59 -11.51
CA ASP A 70 -14.41 -3.66 -11.10
C ASP A 70 -13.19 -4.40 -10.56
N GLN A 71 -13.38 -5.60 -10.01
CA GLN A 71 -12.31 -6.43 -9.44
C GLN A 71 -11.15 -6.66 -10.44
N ALA A 72 -11.44 -7.15 -11.64
CA ALA A 72 -10.41 -7.38 -12.66
C ALA A 72 -9.72 -6.08 -13.12
N LEU A 73 -10.47 -4.96 -13.17
CA LEU A 73 -9.93 -3.65 -13.52
C LEU A 73 -8.98 -3.12 -12.43
N LEU A 74 -9.32 -3.30 -11.16
CA LEU A 74 -8.49 -2.90 -10.01
C LEU A 74 -7.15 -3.64 -10.03
N VAL A 75 -7.17 -4.94 -10.29
CA VAL A 75 -5.96 -5.76 -10.46
C VAL A 75 -5.09 -5.19 -11.57
N ARG A 76 -5.66 -5.03 -12.77
CA ARG A 76 -4.92 -4.65 -13.97
C ARG A 76 -4.37 -3.23 -13.91
N LYS A 77 -5.09 -2.30 -13.28
CA LYS A 77 -4.70 -0.88 -13.25
C LYS A 77 -3.76 -0.55 -12.10
N ILE A 78 -3.94 -1.15 -10.93
CA ILE A 78 -3.26 -0.68 -9.71
C ILE A 78 -2.62 -1.81 -8.92
N LEU A 79 -3.37 -2.86 -8.56
CA LEU A 79 -2.87 -3.82 -7.58
C LEU A 79 -1.66 -4.59 -8.11
N LYS A 80 -1.55 -4.82 -9.42
CA LYS A 80 -0.37 -5.43 -10.05
C LYS A 80 0.93 -4.65 -9.86
N PHE A 81 0.87 -3.35 -9.60
CA PHE A 81 2.04 -2.50 -9.42
C PHE A 81 2.44 -2.34 -7.95
N LEU A 82 1.65 -2.89 -7.03
CA LEU A 82 1.89 -2.83 -5.60
C LEU A 82 2.46 -4.14 -5.07
N TRP A 83 3.09 -4.03 -3.91
CA TRP A 83 3.52 -5.15 -3.09
C TRP A 83 2.65 -5.16 -1.85
N PHE A 84 2.34 -6.35 -1.37
CA PHE A 84 1.48 -6.56 -0.22
C PHE A 84 2.20 -7.34 0.85
N ILE A 85 1.79 -7.14 2.09
CA ILE A 85 2.21 -7.91 3.25
C ILE A 85 0.97 -8.51 3.91
N MET A 86 1.12 -9.67 4.53
CA MET A 86 0.08 -10.26 5.35
C MET A 86 0.22 -9.72 6.76
N LEU A 87 -0.87 -9.31 7.40
CA LEU A 87 -0.85 -8.78 8.77
C LEU A 87 -0.55 -9.86 9.81
N CYS A 88 -0.79 -11.12 9.48
CA CYS A 88 -0.49 -12.27 10.33
C CYS A 88 0.92 -12.83 10.14
N ASP A 89 1.71 -12.28 9.22
CA ASP A 89 3.06 -12.76 8.92
C ASP A 89 4.10 -11.97 9.69
N GLU A 90 4.89 -12.67 10.52
CA GLU A 90 5.93 -12.06 11.34
C GLU A 90 7.15 -11.69 10.51
N ASP A 91 7.40 -12.41 9.41
CA ASP A 91 8.57 -12.22 8.55
C ASP A 91 8.40 -11.09 7.54
N ALA A 92 7.23 -10.43 7.54
CA ALA A 92 6.88 -9.33 6.65
C ALA A 92 7.18 -9.65 5.16
N CYS A 93 6.90 -10.89 4.74
CA CYS A 93 7.16 -11.32 3.39
C CYS A 93 6.35 -10.51 2.38
N GLN A 94 6.92 -10.29 1.20
CA GLN A 94 6.28 -9.55 0.12
C GLN A 94 5.48 -10.49 -0.79
N TYR A 95 4.25 -10.08 -1.05
CA TYR A 95 3.31 -10.80 -1.88
C TYR A 95 2.86 -9.96 -3.08
N ARG A 96 2.47 -10.65 -4.14
CA ARG A 96 1.81 -10.07 -5.30
C ARG A 96 0.37 -10.55 -5.38
N LEU A 97 -0.53 -9.60 -5.60
CA LEU A 97 -1.94 -9.87 -5.77
C LEU A 97 -2.25 -10.22 -7.23
N ILE A 98 -2.88 -11.37 -7.42
CA ILE A 98 -3.23 -11.92 -8.73
C ILE A 98 -4.68 -11.60 -9.06
N SER A 99 -5.58 -11.91 -8.14
CA SER A 99 -7.00 -11.95 -8.43
C SER A 99 -7.83 -11.79 -7.15
N PHE A 100 -9.12 -11.56 -7.34
CA PHE A 100 -10.13 -11.63 -6.30
C PHE A 100 -10.86 -12.97 -6.40
N GLY A 101 -11.00 -13.65 -5.27
CA GLY A 101 -11.77 -14.87 -5.15
C GLY A 101 -13.21 -14.63 -4.70
N ARG A 102 -13.83 -15.68 -4.16
CA ARG A 102 -15.18 -15.63 -3.59
C ARG A 102 -15.22 -14.78 -2.30
N PRO A 103 -16.39 -14.24 -1.92
CA PRO A 103 -16.62 -13.67 -0.59
C PRO A 103 -16.11 -14.58 0.52
N ALA A 104 -15.54 -14.02 1.59
CA ALA A 104 -14.93 -14.82 2.67
C ALA A 104 -15.94 -15.76 3.37
N ASN A 105 -17.22 -15.39 3.45
CA ASN A 105 -18.30 -16.26 3.95
C ASN A 105 -18.66 -17.42 3.00
N GLN A 106 -18.21 -17.40 1.75
CA GLN A 106 -18.49 -18.44 0.74
C GLN A 106 -17.22 -19.15 0.26
N HIS A 107 -16.05 -18.58 0.53
CA HIS A 107 -14.78 -19.18 0.19
C HIS A 107 -14.51 -20.36 1.11
N LYS A 108 -14.13 -21.50 0.51
CA LYS A 108 -13.84 -22.73 1.24
C LYS A 108 -12.39 -23.12 1.04
N TYR A 109 -11.68 -23.35 2.13
CA TYR A 109 -10.35 -23.94 2.12
C TYR A 109 -10.48 -25.46 2.20
N ILE A 110 -9.60 -26.17 1.47
CA ILE A 110 -9.45 -27.60 1.60
C ILE A 110 -8.35 -27.85 2.65
N ILE A 111 -8.70 -28.55 3.72
CA ILE A 111 -7.80 -28.93 4.80
C ILE A 111 -7.71 -30.46 4.83
N ASN A 112 -6.51 -30.98 5.13
CA ASN A 112 -6.26 -32.41 5.27
C ASN A 112 -6.74 -33.26 4.07
N GLY A 113 -6.62 -32.72 2.85
CA GLY A 113 -6.87 -33.43 1.60
C GLY A 113 -8.33 -33.50 1.14
N ASN A 114 -9.33 -33.43 2.03
CA ASN A 114 -10.74 -33.54 1.62
C ASN A 114 -11.74 -32.74 2.46
N GLU A 115 -11.37 -32.28 3.66
CA GLU A 115 -12.28 -31.51 4.51
C GLU A 115 -12.37 -30.07 4.00
N GLN A 116 -13.58 -29.54 3.88
CA GLN A 116 -13.81 -28.16 3.49
C GLN A 116 -14.23 -27.34 4.70
N ILE A 117 -13.52 -26.25 4.95
CA ILE A 117 -13.90 -25.26 5.97
C ILE A 117 -14.11 -23.90 5.31
N ILE A 118 -15.11 -23.14 5.77
CA ILE A 118 -15.34 -21.78 5.28
C ILE A 118 -14.23 -20.87 5.83
N ALA A 119 -13.83 -19.86 5.06
CA ALA A 119 -12.75 -18.96 5.48
C ALA A 119 -13.04 -18.29 6.83
N VAL A 120 -14.27 -17.84 7.06
CA VAL A 120 -14.69 -17.25 8.34
C VAL A 120 -14.39 -18.19 9.51
N ASP A 121 -14.84 -19.45 9.42
CA ASP A 121 -14.64 -20.44 10.48
C ASP A 121 -13.16 -20.79 10.64
N TYR A 122 -12.45 -20.94 9.52
CA TYR A 122 -11.01 -21.24 9.54
C TYR A 122 -10.20 -20.19 10.31
N PHE A 123 -10.40 -18.90 10.00
CA PHE A 123 -9.66 -17.82 10.66
C PHE A 123 -10.10 -17.63 12.13
N ASN A 124 -11.38 -17.85 12.41
CA ASN A 124 -11.90 -17.81 13.77
C ASN A 124 -11.35 -18.96 14.62
N ASP A 125 -11.29 -20.18 14.09
CA ASP A 125 -10.88 -21.35 14.86
C ASP A 125 -9.37 -21.39 15.07
N LYS A 126 -8.60 -21.19 13.99
CA LYS A 126 -7.14 -21.32 13.97
C LYS A 126 -6.42 -20.16 14.64
N TRP A 127 -6.89 -18.93 14.41
CA TRP A 127 -6.20 -17.71 14.88
C TRP A 127 -7.05 -16.86 15.84
N LYS A 128 -8.25 -17.31 16.22
CA LYS A 128 -9.17 -16.52 17.07
C LYS A 128 -9.43 -15.12 16.51
N PHE A 129 -9.45 -15.03 15.18
CA PHE A 129 -9.62 -13.77 14.46
C PHE A 129 -10.99 -13.74 13.76
N PRO A 130 -12.02 -13.12 14.38
CA PRO A 130 -13.32 -12.97 13.74
C PRO A 130 -13.24 -11.92 12.62
N LEU A 131 -13.53 -12.32 11.38
CA LEU A 131 -13.57 -11.44 10.23
C LEU A 131 -14.69 -10.40 10.37
N ARG A 132 -14.38 -9.11 10.17
CA ARG A 132 -15.35 -8.01 10.33
C ARG A 132 -16.21 -7.80 9.09
N TYR A 133 -15.66 -8.12 7.92
CA TYR A 133 -16.26 -7.92 6.61
C TYR A 133 -16.30 -9.23 5.82
N PRO A 134 -17.07 -10.24 6.29
CA PRO A 134 -17.09 -11.56 5.67
C PRO A 134 -17.73 -11.58 4.27
N HIS A 135 -18.47 -10.54 3.90
CA HIS A 135 -19.05 -10.35 2.57
C HIS A 135 -18.01 -9.89 1.52
N LEU A 136 -16.85 -9.40 1.96
CA LEU A 136 -15.78 -8.99 1.07
C LEU A 136 -15.05 -10.21 0.46
N PRO A 137 -14.60 -10.13 -0.80
CA PRO A 137 -13.87 -11.21 -1.44
C PRO A 137 -12.54 -11.51 -0.72
N VAL A 138 -12.12 -12.77 -0.80
CA VAL A 138 -10.71 -13.12 -0.55
C VAL A 138 -9.85 -12.61 -1.72
N VAL A 139 -8.58 -12.40 -1.47
CA VAL A 139 -7.58 -12.07 -2.49
C VAL A 139 -6.60 -13.22 -2.63
N GLU A 140 -6.30 -13.54 -3.89
CA GLU A 140 -5.32 -14.55 -4.24
C GLU A 140 -3.96 -13.89 -4.42
N LEU A 141 -3.00 -14.36 -3.64
CA LEU A 141 -1.65 -13.85 -3.55
C LEU A 141 -0.67 -14.97 -3.88
N TYR A 142 0.51 -14.60 -4.39
CA TYR A 142 1.68 -15.48 -4.40
C TYR A 142 2.87 -14.78 -3.76
N HIS A 143 3.76 -15.58 -3.21
CA HIS A 143 4.96 -15.08 -2.55
C HIS A 143 5.94 -14.56 -3.61
N SER A 144 6.64 -13.45 -3.36
CA SER A 144 7.55 -12.86 -4.35
C SER A 144 8.63 -13.81 -4.87
N ASN A 145 9.04 -14.76 -4.03
CA ASN A 145 10.11 -15.72 -4.31
C ASN A 145 9.57 -17.11 -4.70
N ASP A 146 8.25 -17.35 -4.58
CA ASP A 146 7.63 -18.62 -4.92
C ASP A 146 6.24 -18.39 -5.53
N ASN A 147 6.19 -18.53 -6.86
CA ASN A 147 4.97 -18.34 -7.64
C ASN A 147 4.13 -19.63 -7.74
N ASN A 148 4.61 -20.76 -7.20
CA ASN A 148 3.93 -22.05 -7.31
C ASN A 148 2.83 -22.23 -6.25
N ARG A 149 2.91 -21.46 -5.16
CA ARG A 149 1.95 -21.49 -4.06
C ARG A 149 1.04 -20.27 -4.07
N LEU A 150 -0.25 -20.55 -4.18
CA LEU A 150 -1.33 -19.57 -4.10
C LEU A 150 -1.86 -19.49 -2.66
N TYR A 151 -1.88 -18.29 -2.11
CA TYR A 151 -2.47 -17.97 -0.82
C TYR A 151 -3.75 -17.18 -1.05
N ALA A 152 -4.90 -17.75 -0.70
CA ALA A 152 -6.16 -17.02 -0.68
C ALA A 152 -6.39 -16.48 0.73
N LEU A 153 -6.49 -15.17 0.90
CA LEU A 153 -6.64 -14.52 2.21
C LEU A 153 -7.79 -13.51 2.20
N PRO A 154 -8.54 -13.37 3.30
CA PRO A 154 -9.46 -12.25 3.48
C PRO A 154 -8.73 -10.92 3.30
N MET A 155 -9.33 -9.96 2.58
CA MET A 155 -8.72 -8.64 2.34
C MET A 155 -8.34 -7.90 3.64
N GLU A 156 -9.05 -8.16 4.72
CA GLU A 156 -8.77 -7.59 6.05
C GLU A 156 -7.38 -7.96 6.59
N LEU A 157 -6.81 -9.08 6.15
CA LEU A 157 -5.52 -9.56 6.61
C LEU A 157 -4.36 -9.16 5.69
N VAL A 158 -4.65 -8.34 4.67
CA VAL A 158 -3.67 -7.91 3.67
C VAL A 158 -3.49 -6.41 3.78
N ALA A 159 -2.24 -5.95 3.75
CA ALA A 159 -1.89 -4.53 3.72
C ALA A 159 -0.95 -4.23 2.56
N VAL A 160 -1.02 -2.99 2.06
CA VAL A 160 -0.05 -2.48 1.08
C VAL A 160 1.28 -2.28 1.80
N ASP A 161 2.36 -2.81 1.21
CA ASP A 161 3.71 -2.70 1.77
C ASP A 161 4.19 -1.24 1.82
N LYS A 162 4.87 -0.88 2.91
CA LYS A 162 5.37 0.47 3.15
C LYS A 162 6.45 0.88 2.15
N GLY A 163 6.44 2.16 1.79
CA GLY A 163 7.56 2.80 1.13
C GLY A 163 7.61 2.60 -0.39
N LYS A 164 6.56 2.02 -0.98
CA LYS A 164 6.31 2.17 -2.41
C LYS A 164 5.78 3.60 -2.66
N PRO A 165 6.31 4.30 -3.69
CA PRO A 165 5.79 5.61 -4.04
C PRO A 165 4.30 5.51 -4.38
N ASN A 166 3.53 6.49 -3.95
CA ASN A 166 2.13 6.60 -4.29
C ASN A 166 2.03 6.85 -5.80
N LEU A 167 1.36 5.94 -6.51
CA LEU A 167 1.15 6.00 -7.96
C LEU A 167 -0.15 6.72 -8.33
N GLN A 168 -0.98 7.06 -7.34
CA GLN A 168 -2.25 7.73 -7.55
C GLN A 168 -2.11 9.25 -7.52
N THR A 169 -2.95 9.91 -8.29
CA THR A 169 -3.16 11.35 -8.19
C THR A 169 -3.69 11.69 -6.80
N ILE A 170 -2.86 12.36 -5.99
CA ILE A 170 -3.25 12.84 -4.66
C ILE A 170 -4.42 13.84 -4.76
N THR A 171 -5.36 13.75 -3.81
CA THR A 171 -6.55 14.61 -3.74
C THR A 171 -6.18 16.06 -3.42
N THR A 172 -7.09 17.02 -3.65
CA THR A 172 -6.83 18.45 -3.37
C THR A 172 -6.44 18.70 -1.91
N GLU A 173 -7.06 17.99 -0.96
CA GLU A 173 -6.73 18.06 0.46
C GLU A 173 -5.32 17.54 0.73
N GLN A 174 -4.99 16.35 0.20
CA GLN A 174 -3.65 15.77 0.31
C GLN A 174 -2.58 16.64 -0.37
N ARG A 175 -2.89 17.29 -1.50
CA ARG A 175 -2.02 18.28 -2.15
C ARG A 175 -1.78 19.48 -1.26
N THR A 176 -2.83 20.01 -0.64
CA THR A 176 -2.72 21.16 0.25
C THR A 176 -1.88 20.83 1.48
N GLU A 177 -2.08 19.64 2.06
CA GLU A 177 -1.28 19.15 3.18
C GLU A 177 0.19 18.92 2.78
N ALA A 178 0.42 18.31 1.61
CA ALA A 178 1.75 18.15 1.04
C ALA A 178 2.42 19.51 0.85
N THR A 179 1.78 20.47 0.17
CA THR A 179 2.31 21.83 -0.04
C THR A 179 2.63 22.50 1.28
N ARG A 180 1.76 22.42 2.29
CA ARG A 180 2.03 22.99 3.62
C ARG A 180 3.30 22.38 4.25
N LYS A 181 3.51 21.07 4.09
CA LYS A 181 4.66 20.34 4.65
C LYS A 181 5.96 20.52 3.83
N THR A 182 5.86 20.80 2.53
CA THR A 182 7.01 20.90 1.62
C THR A 182 7.47 22.33 1.36
N LEU A 183 6.57 23.31 1.46
CA LEU A 183 6.86 24.71 1.19
C LEU A 183 7.85 25.25 2.22
N VAL A 184 9.02 25.66 1.74
CA VAL A 184 10.11 26.18 2.56
C VAL A 184 10.71 27.39 1.86
N HIS A 185 11.01 28.44 2.63
CA HIS A 185 11.68 29.65 2.12
C HIS A 185 13.04 29.32 1.48
N PRO A 186 13.45 29.97 0.38
CA PRO A 186 14.71 29.68 -0.32
C PRO A 186 15.94 29.56 0.60
N ASP A 187 16.12 30.48 1.55
CA ASP A 187 17.26 30.43 2.48
C ASP A 187 17.25 29.19 3.37
N LYS A 188 16.06 28.76 3.80
CA LYS A 188 15.91 27.54 4.61
C LYS A 188 16.17 26.30 3.75
N CYS A 189 15.75 26.30 2.49
CA CYS A 189 16.08 25.23 1.53
C CYS A 189 17.60 25.13 1.34
N TYR A 190 18.28 26.24 1.12
CA TYR A 190 19.73 26.28 0.91
C TYR A 190 20.49 25.73 2.14
N ARG A 191 20.11 26.17 3.35
CA ARG A 191 20.69 25.63 4.60
C ARG A 191 20.41 24.14 4.80
N MET A 192 19.26 23.64 4.36
CA MET A 192 18.96 22.20 4.42
C MET A 192 19.84 21.38 3.47
N ILE A 193 20.15 21.93 2.29
CA ILE A 193 21.06 21.28 1.32
C ILE A 193 22.48 21.26 1.90
N GLN A 194 22.97 22.37 2.45
CA GLN A 194 24.33 22.48 3.02
C GLN A 194 24.57 21.54 4.22
N ARG A 195 23.57 21.27 5.06
CA ARG A 195 23.68 20.38 6.24
C ARG A 195 23.79 18.89 5.92
N THR A 196 23.85 18.52 4.64
CA THR A 196 23.93 17.12 4.20
C THR A 196 25.38 16.63 4.07
N HIS A 197 26.35 17.52 4.34
CA HIS A 197 27.78 17.23 4.51
C HIS A 197 28.16 17.37 5.99
#